data_AF-A0A1V5UKI3-F1
#
_entry.id   AF-A0A1V5UKI3-F1
#
_cell.length_a   1.000
_cell.length_b   1.000
_cell.length_c   1.000
_cell.angle_alpha   90.00
_cell.angle_beta   90.00
_cell.angle_gamma   90.00
#
_symmetry.space_group_name_H-M   'P 1'
#
loop_
_entity.id
_entity.type
_entity.pdbx_description
1 polymer ?
#
loop_
_entity_poly.entity_id
_entity_poly.type
_entity_poly.pdbx_seq_one_letter_code
_entity_poly.pdbx_strand_id
1 'polypeptide(L)'
;MASRALYTELRPAGVRVTVVTPSWGATNFSEAAGLGPNDPKLAEQMMSPDQMGDLIVRIVESPDHLVFPEIMIQPTVQEIIPF
;
A
#
# COMPACT_ATOMS: atom_id res chain seq x y z
N MET A 1 -4.77 12.32 6.94
CA MET A 1 -5.50 12.41 8.23
C MET A 1 -7.02 12.20 8.12
N ALA A 2 -7.55 11.56 7.05
CA ALA A 2 -8.98 11.20 6.97
C ALA A 2 -9.27 9.82 7.61
N SER A 3 -8.39 8.85 7.36
CA SER A 3 -8.51 7.48 7.87
C SER A 3 -8.61 7.41 9.40
N ARG A 4 -7.87 8.25 10.14
CA ARG A 4 -7.90 8.36 11.61
C ARG A 4 -9.30 8.66 12.17
N ALA A 5 -10.09 9.50 11.50
CA ALA A 5 -11.46 9.77 11.91
C ALA A 5 -12.38 8.56 11.63
N LEU A 6 -12.23 7.94 10.46
CA LEU A 6 -13.00 6.75 10.08
C LEU A 6 -12.78 5.57 11.04
N TYR A 7 -11.55 5.39 11.54
CA TYR A 7 -11.25 4.37 12.57
C TYR A 7 -12.13 4.51 13.81
N THR A 8 -12.36 5.73 14.28
CA THR A 8 -13.13 5.97 15.50
C THR A 8 -14.63 5.93 15.24
N GLU A 9 -15.08 6.51 14.13
CA GLU A 9 -16.50 6.68 13.82
C GLU A 9 -17.17 5.36 13.40
N LEU A 10 -16.45 4.49 12.70
CA LEU A 10 -17.05 3.28 12.11
C LEU A 10 -16.83 2.01 12.95
N ARG A 11 -15.96 2.06 13.97
CA ARG A 11 -15.70 0.92 14.86
C ARG A 11 -16.94 0.40 15.58
N PRO A 12 -17.87 1.23 16.09
CA PRO A 12 -19.12 0.73 16.69
C PRO A 12 -20.01 -0.04 15.72
N ALA A 13 -19.86 0.20 14.40
CA ALA A 13 -20.59 -0.50 13.35
C ALA A 13 -19.84 -1.76 12.84
N GLY A 14 -18.71 -2.13 13.45
CA GLY A 14 -17.91 -3.29 13.04
C GLY A 14 -17.17 -3.12 11.71
N VAL A 15 -17.10 -1.90 11.16
CA VAL A 15 -16.38 -1.65 9.91
C VAL A 15 -14.88 -1.55 10.20
N ARG A 16 -14.10 -2.29 9.40
CA ARG A 16 -12.64 -2.27 9.44
C ARG A 16 -12.13 -1.19 8.47
N VAL A 17 -11.19 -0.38 8.95
CA VAL A 17 -10.46 0.60 8.15
C VAL A 17 -9.00 0.13 8.13
N THR A 18 -8.35 0.16 6.98
CA THR A 18 -6.92 -0.16 6.84
C THR A 18 -6.30 0.93 5.96
N VAL A 19 -5.19 1.52 6.39
CA VAL A 19 -4.36 2.38 5.53
C VAL A 19 -3.21 1.54 5.00
N VAL A 20 -3.12 1.41 3.67
CA VAL A 20 -1.98 0.77 3.01
C VAL A 20 -1.19 1.87 2.31
N THR A 21 0.07 2.02 2.71
CA THR A 21 1.02 2.99 2.17
C THR A 21 2.07 2.22 1.36
N PRO A 22 1.83 1.99 0.06
CA PRO A 22 2.83 1.38 -0.81
C PRO A 22 3.91 2.39 -1.21
N SER A 23 5.07 1.86 -1.59
CA SER A 23 6.09 2.61 -2.31
C SER A 23 6.57 1.84 -3.53
N TRP A 24 7.05 2.58 -4.54
CA TRP A 24 7.68 2.07 -5.77
C TRP A 24 6.89 0.91 -6.42
N GLY A 25 5.66 1.19 -6.86
CA GLY A 25 4.83 0.25 -7.61
C GLY A 25 5.13 0.27 -9.10
N ALA A 26 5.40 -0.90 -9.69
CA ALA A 26 5.57 -1.15 -11.12
C ALA A 26 4.22 -1.05 -11.86
N THR A 27 3.69 0.17 -11.90
CA THR A 27 2.41 0.51 -12.52
C THR A 27 2.64 1.62 -13.54
N ASN A 28 1.58 1.99 -14.27
CA ASN A 28 1.62 3.14 -15.18
C ASN A 28 1.55 4.49 -14.44
N PHE A 29 1.66 4.52 -13.12
CA PHE A 29 1.57 5.76 -12.34
C PHE A 29 2.63 6.79 -12.74
N SER A 30 3.91 6.40 -12.85
CA SER A 30 4.98 7.34 -13.19
C SER A 30 4.76 8.00 -14.56
N GLU A 31 4.33 7.20 -15.56
CA GLU A 31 3.98 7.70 -16.89
C GLU A 31 2.78 8.65 -16.84
N ALA A 32 1.69 8.24 -16.17
CA ALA A 32 0.47 9.04 -16.03
C ALA A 32 0.70 10.35 -15.24
N ALA A 33 1.66 10.33 -14.30
CA ALA A 33 2.04 11.49 -13.50
C ALA A 33 3.06 12.41 -14.19
N GLY A 34 3.53 12.06 -15.40
CA GLY A 34 4.53 12.85 -16.13
C GLY A 34 5.93 12.78 -15.53
N LEU A 35 6.23 11.74 -14.72
CA LEU A 35 7.54 11.49 -14.12
C LEU A 35 8.49 10.72 -15.03
N GLY A 36 7.98 10.25 -16.18
CA GLY A 36 8.71 9.43 -17.14
C GLY A 36 8.62 7.93 -16.83
N PRO A 37 9.10 7.09 -17.76
CA PRO A 37 9.13 5.65 -17.56
C PRO A 37 10.19 5.26 -16.52
N ASN A 38 9.90 4.20 -15.76
CA ASN A 38 10.90 3.60 -14.88
C ASN A 38 11.94 2.83 -15.71
N ASP A 39 13.18 2.75 -15.23
CA ASP A 39 14.19 1.86 -15.81
C ASP A 39 13.69 0.39 -15.78
N PRO A 40 13.78 -0.38 -16.88
CA PRO A 40 13.25 -1.74 -16.92
C PRO A 40 13.84 -2.68 -15.86
N LYS A 41 15.14 -2.56 -15.54
CA LYS A 41 15.77 -3.40 -14.52
C LYS A 41 15.30 -3.01 -13.12
N LEU A 42 15.13 -1.72 -12.87
CA LEU A 42 14.53 -1.25 -11.62
C LEU A 42 13.08 -1.73 -11.48
N ALA A 43 12.29 -1.68 -12.56
CA ALA A 43 10.89 -2.10 -12.56
C ALA A 43 10.72 -3.58 -12.18
N GLU A 44 11.66 -4.47 -12.51
CA GLU A 44 11.67 -5.87 -12.08
C GLU A 44 11.83 -6.03 -10.55
N GLN A 45 12.38 -5.02 -9.87
CA GLN A 45 12.59 -5.02 -8.42
C GLN A 45 11.55 -4.16 -7.66
N MET A 46 10.67 -3.49 -8.39
CA MET A 46 9.53 -2.74 -7.85
C MET A 46 8.37 -3.68 -7.53
N MET A 47 7.40 -3.21 -6.73
CA MET A 47 6.22 -4.01 -6.40
C MET A 47 5.29 -4.15 -7.60
N SER A 48 4.93 -5.37 -7.97
CA SER A 48 3.97 -5.59 -9.07
C SER A 48 2.51 -5.36 -8.62
N PRO A 49 1.59 -5.07 -9.56
CA PRO A 49 0.16 -4.98 -9.26
C PRO A 49 -0.40 -6.24 -8.59
N ASP A 50 0.03 -7.42 -9.03
CA ASP A 50 -0.44 -8.71 -8.48
C ASP A 50 0.02 -8.90 -7.03
N GLN A 51 1.27 -8.54 -6.71
CA GLN A 51 1.78 -8.59 -5.34
C GLN A 51 1.00 -7.66 -4.41
N MET A 52 0.64 -6.46 -4.89
CA MET A 52 -0.21 -5.54 -4.15
C MET A 52 -1.62 -6.12 -3.98
N GLY A 53 -2.19 -6.71 -5.04
CA GLY A 53 -3.48 -7.40 -4.99
C GLY A 53 -3.51 -8.50 -3.93
N ASP A 54 -2.50 -9.37 -3.92
CA ASP A 54 -2.36 -10.45 -2.93
C ASP A 54 -2.30 -9.91 -1.50
N LEU A 55 -1.58 -8.81 -1.26
CA LEU A 55 -1.56 -8.15 0.05
C LEU A 55 -2.96 -7.68 0.46
N ILE A 56 -3.68 -6.99 -0.42
CA ILE A 56 -5.02 -6.49 -0.13
C ILE A 56 -5.98 -7.64 0.17
N VAL A 57 -5.96 -8.72 -0.61
CA VAL A 57 -6.80 -9.91 -0.39
C VAL A 57 -6.55 -10.47 1.01
N ARG A 58 -5.28 -10.66 1.40
CA ARG A 58 -4.93 -11.19 2.74
C ARG A 58 -5.36 -10.28 3.88
N ILE A 59 -5.31 -8.96 3.70
CA ILE A 59 -5.80 -8.00 4.70
C ILE A 59 -7.32 -8.17 4.88
N VAL A 60 -8.05 -8.26 3.77
CA VAL A 60 -9.52 -8.41 3.78
C VAL A 60 -9.96 -9.74 4.38
N GLU A 61 -9.24 -10.83 4.08
CA GLU A 61 -9.50 -12.19 4.59
C GLU A 61 -9.17 -12.39 6.08
N SER A 62 -8.60 -11.37 6.75
CA SER A 62 -8.34 -11.46 8.18
C SER A 62 -9.65 -11.59 9.00
N PRO A 63 -9.63 -12.24 10.17
CA PRO A 63 -10.82 -12.41 11.01
C PRO A 63 -11.53 -11.07 11.30
N ASP A 64 -12.86 -11.06 11.30
CA ASP A 64 -13.67 -9.82 11.38
C ASP A 64 -13.40 -8.94 12.62
N HIS A 65 -12.92 -9.54 13.70
CA HIS A 65 -12.58 -8.83 14.94
C HIS A 65 -11.15 -8.26 14.96
N LEU A 66 -10.36 -8.50 13.91
CA LEU A 66 -8.98 -8.03 13.74
C LEU A 66 -8.92 -7.02 12.60
N VAL A 67 -8.04 -6.02 12.77
CA VAL A 67 -7.82 -4.97 11.78
C VAL A 67 -6.34 -4.62 11.77
N PHE A 68 -5.82 -4.29 10.58
CA PHE A 68 -4.48 -3.76 10.39
C PHE A 68 -4.58 -2.24 10.18
N PRO A 69 -4.38 -1.40 11.22
CA PRO A 69 -4.66 0.03 11.08
C PRO A 69 -3.72 0.73 10.10
N GLU A 70 -2.50 0.25 9.98
CA GLU A 70 -1.53 0.84 9.06
C GLU A 70 -0.54 -0.22 8.61
N ILE A 71 -0.29 -0.25 7.30
CA ILE A 71 0.71 -1.08 6.67
C ILE A 71 1.51 -0.19 5.75
N MET A 72 2.82 -0.11 5.97
CA MET A 72 3.77 0.42 5.00
C MET A 72 4.49 -0.74 4.33
N ILE A 73 4.61 -0.69 3.02
CA ILE A 73 5.32 -1.69 2.25
C ILE A 73 6.14 -1.02 1.14
N GLN A 74 7.40 -1.42 1.02
CA GLN A 74 8.34 -0.84 0.09
C GLN A 74 9.33 -1.89 -0.41
N PRO A 75 9.79 -1.81 -1.68
CA PRO A 75 10.89 -2.62 -2.17
C PRO A 75 12.15 -2.39 -1.34
N THR A 76 12.92 -3.45 -1.09
CA THR A 76 14.18 -3.36 -0.34
C THR A 76 15.28 -2.62 -1.10
N VAL A 77 15.14 -2.50 -2.42
CA VAL A 77 16.05 -1.76 -3.30
C VAL A 77 15.81 -0.25 -3.24
N GLN A 78 14.70 0.17 -2.63
CA GLN A 78 14.43 1.57 -2.41
C GLN A 78 15.43 2.13 -1.40
N GLU A 79 16.18 3.15 -1.85
CA GLU A 79 17.10 3.87 -0.99
C GLU A 79 16.36 4.52 0.19
N ILE A 80 16.89 4.30 1.39
CA ILE A 80 16.43 4.96 2.61
C ILE A 80 17.52 5.95 3.00
N ILE A 81 17.19 7.25 2.98
CA ILE A 81 18.07 8.31 3.45
C ILE A 81 17.67 8.61 4.90
N PRO A 82 18.39 8.12 5.91
CA PRO A 82 18.16 8.50 7.30
C PRO A 82 18.52 9.98 7.50
N PHE A 83 17.70 10.66 8.30
CA PHE A 83 17.94 12.03 8.75
C PHE A 83 19.05 12.11 9.80
#